data_AF-A0A372R5J8-F1
#
_entry.id   AF-A0A372R5J8-F1
#
_cell.length_a   1.000
_cell.length_b   1.000
_cell.length_c   1.000
_cell.angle_alpha   90.00
_cell.angle_beta   90.00
_cell.angle_gamma   90.00
#
_symmetry.space_group_name_H-M   'P 1'
#
loop_
_entity.id
_entity.type
_entity.pdbx_description
1 polymer ?
#
loop_
_entity_poly.entity_id
_entity_poly.type
_entity_poly.pdbx_seq_one_letter_code
_entity_poly.pdbx_strand_id
1 'polypeptide(L)'
;MATSTSVQFTVGKLDAGMAILLTEDHHLIEFPSLLLPPGVTSGSIVNIGVNRNYDQEEAQSKEFWELQEAILKEFGRNKPESPRLHIKQITQTSVILEWEPLVLHQAKLKALNIYRNGERLSQHAPIGINYINRLMGLEMKCIKKNVYIETK
;
A
#
# COMPACT_ATOMS: atom_id res chain seq x y z
N MET A 1 -28.14 -26.67 7.96
CA MET A 1 -27.73 -27.83 8.77
C MET A 1 -26.25 -28.05 8.53
N ALA A 2 -25.40 -27.77 9.51
CA ALA A 2 -23.96 -28.00 9.38
C ALA A 2 -23.70 -29.50 9.53
N THR A 3 -23.23 -30.13 8.46
CA THR A 3 -22.78 -31.53 8.46
C THR A 3 -21.42 -31.58 9.14
N SER A 4 -21.40 -31.74 10.46
CA SER A 4 -20.16 -31.97 11.18
C SER A 4 -19.63 -33.36 10.87
N THR A 5 -18.56 -33.44 10.09
CA THR A 5 -17.88 -34.71 9.82
C THR A 5 -16.80 -34.90 10.88
N SER A 6 -17.02 -35.84 11.80
CA SER A 6 -15.99 -36.33 12.70
C SER A 6 -15.38 -37.59 12.11
N VAL A 7 -14.06 -37.61 11.97
CA VAL A 7 -13.31 -38.75 11.45
C VAL A 7 -12.34 -39.23 12.52
N GLN A 8 -12.25 -40.55 12.67
CA GLN A 8 -11.32 -41.20 13.58
C GLN A 8 -9.99 -41.44 12.89
N PHE A 9 -8.91 -41.16 13.61
CA PHE A 9 -7.54 -41.35 13.16
C PHE A 9 -6.73 -42.14 14.19
N THR A 10 -5.84 -43.00 13.71
CA THR A 10 -4.83 -43.66 14.52
C THR A 10 -3.50 -42.94 14.35
N VAL A 11 -2.84 -42.62 15.45
CA VAL A 11 -1.52 -42.00 15.45
C VAL A 11 -0.48 -43.07 15.14
N GLY A 12 0.14 -43.01 13.97
CA GLY A 12 1.19 -43.96 13.59
C GLY A 12 2.52 -43.57 14.22
N LYS A 13 3.14 -42.53 13.65
CA LYS A 13 4.45 -42.02 14.08
C LYS A 13 4.29 -40.62 14.65
N LEU A 14 4.91 -40.36 15.81
CA LEU A 14 4.94 -39.05 16.43
C LEU A 14 6.41 -38.58 16.49
N ASP A 15 6.71 -37.52 15.76
CA ASP A 15 8.01 -36.82 15.82
C ASP A 15 7.84 -35.47 16.54
N ALA A 16 8.95 -34.80 16.88
CA ALA A 16 8.96 -33.57 17.68
C ALA A 16 8.30 -32.33 17.03
N GLY A 17 7.70 -32.46 15.85
CA GLY A 17 6.99 -31.37 15.17
C GLY A 17 5.78 -31.84 14.34
N MET A 18 5.85 -33.04 13.78
CA MET A 18 4.79 -33.61 12.95
C MET A 18 4.39 -34.99 13.49
N ALA A 19 3.12 -35.31 13.33
CA ALA A 19 2.54 -36.62 13.59
C ALA A 19 1.96 -37.18 12.29
N ILE A 20 2.05 -38.50 12.12
CA ILE A 20 1.42 -39.23 11.04
C ILE A 20 0.12 -39.82 11.57
N LEU A 21 -1.00 -39.40 11.00
CA LEU A 21 -2.34 -39.90 11.29
C LEU A 21 -2.81 -40.83 10.18
N LEU A 22 -3.43 -41.95 10.55
CA LEU A 22 -3.92 -42.97 9.64
C LEU A 22 -5.42 -43.16 9.81
N THR A 23 -6.19 -43.14 8.73
CA THR A 23 -7.61 -43.51 8.74
C THR A 23 -7.79 -45.01 8.55
N GLU A 24 -8.99 -45.53 8.83
CA GLU A 24 -9.38 -46.91 8.46
C GLU A 24 -9.24 -47.18 6.95
N ASP A 25 -9.53 -46.18 6.13
CA ASP A 25 -9.39 -46.25 4.67
C ASP A 25 -7.94 -46.09 4.17
N HIS A 26 -6.94 -46.28 5.04
CA HIS A 26 -5.50 -46.22 4.72
C HIS A 26 -5.02 -44.85 4.19
N HIS A 27 -5.76 -43.76 4.44
CA HIS A 27 -5.27 -42.42 4.18
C HIS A 27 -4.24 -42.02 5.23
N LEU A 28 -3.14 -41.44 4.76
CA LEU A 28 -2.07 -40.90 5.58
C LEU A 28 -2.18 -39.37 5.58
N ILE A 29 -2.21 -38.78 6.78
CA ILE A 29 -2.22 -37.33 6.97
C ILE A 29 -1.03 -36.94 7.84
N GLU A 30 -0.26 -35.96 7.37
CA GLU A 30 0.73 -35.29 8.20
C GLU A 30 0.05 -34.15 8.97
N PHE A 31 0.08 -34.23 10.29
CA PHE A 31 -0.60 -33.29 11.17
C PHE A 31 0.38 -32.70 12.18
N PRO A 32 0.41 -31.38 12.41
CA PRO A 32 1.30 -30.77 13.40
C PRO A 32 1.08 -31.36 14.79
N SER A 33 2.12 -31.90 15.42
CA SER A 33 1.98 -32.56 16.73
C SER A 33 1.58 -31.60 17.84
N LEU A 34 1.84 -30.29 17.66
CA LEU A 34 1.41 -29.22 18.56
C LEU A 34 -0.11 -29.09 18.70
N LEU A 35 -0.84 -29.42 17.63
CA LEU A 35 -2.31 -29.31 17.60
C LEU A 35 -3.00 -30.57 18.15
N LEU A 36 -2.23 -31.61 18.48
CA LEU A 36 -2.77 -32.81 19.13
C LEU A 36 -2.93 -32.61 20.64
N PRO A 37 -3.88 -33.30 21.28
CA PRO A 37 -4.01 -33.31 22.73
C PRO A 37 -2.72 -33.75 23.43
N PRO A 38 -2.42 -33.23 24.63
CA PRO A 38 -1.28 -33.68 25.41
C PRO A 38 -1.43 -35.15 25.81
N GLY A 39 -0.32 -35.90 25.82
CA GLY A 39 -0.29 -37.31 26.22
C GLY A 39 -0.60 -38.31 25.11
N VAL A 40 -0.80 -37.84 23.88
CA VAL A 40 -0.92 -38.70 22.69
C VAL A 40 0.42 -39.36 22.36
N THR A 41 0.41 -40.66 22.12
CA THR A 41 1.58 -41.47 21.73
C THR A 41 1.28 -42.28 20.46
N SER A 42 2.31 -42.88 19.84
CA SER A 42 2.11 -43.85 18.75
C SER A 42 1.15 -44.97 19.17
N GLY A 43 0.16 -45.25 18.33
CA GLY A 43 -0.94 -46.19 18.57
C GLY A 43 -2.19 -45.56 19.20
N SER A 44 -2.15 -44.29 19.60
CA SER A 44 -3.31 -43.60 20.15
C SER A 44 -4.37 -43.35 19.07
N ILE A 45 -5.65 -43.39 19.46
CA ILE A 45 -6.77 -43.07 18.57
C ILE A 45 -7.29 -41.67 18.92
N VAL A 46 -7.40 -40.80 17.92
CA VAL A 46 -7.90 -39.43 18.05
C VAL A 46 -9.10 -39.22 17.14
N ASN A 47 -10.09 -38.46 17.61
CA ASN A 47 -11.24 -38.05 16.79
C ASN A 47 -11.08 -36.58 16.43
N ILE A 48 -11.13 -36.26 15.13
CA ILE A 48 -11.02 -34.90 14.63
C ILE A 48 -12.34 -34.51 13.99
N GLY A 49 -12.99 -33.50 14.57
CA GLY A 49 -14.19 -32.88 14.02
C GLY A 49 -13.84 -31.66 13.18
N VAL A 50 -14.19 -31.68 11.90
CA VAL A 50 -13.98 -30.54 11.00
C VAL A 50 -15.32 -29.88 10.69
N ASN A 51 -15.41 -28.59 11.03
CA ASN A 51 -16.62 -27.79 10.83
C ASN A 51 -16.26 -26.47 10.16
N ARG A 52 -17.05 -26.08 9.16
CA ARG A 52 -16.93 -24.75 8.56
C ARG A 52 -17.55 -23.71 9.48
N ASN A 53 -16.78 -22.67 9.80
CA ASN A 53 -17.21 -21.58 10.68
C ASN A 53 -17.61 -20.35 9.85
N TYR A 54 -18.88 -20.26 9.49
CA TYR A 54 -19.43 -19.18 8.67
C TYR A 54 -19.37 -17.81 9.37
N ASP A 55 -19.57 -17.77 10.69
CA ASP A 55 -19.57 -16.53 11.46
C ASP A 55 -18.17 -15.87 11.44
N GLN A 56 -17.11 -16.68 11.55
CA GLN A 56 -15.73 -16.20 11.44
C GLN A 56 -15.38 -15.78 10.00
N GLU A 57 -15.88 -16.48 8.99
CA GLU A 57 -15.69 -16.09 7.58
C GLU A 57 -16.31 -14.71 7.29
N GLU A 58 -17.54 -14.48 7.76
CA GLU A 58 -18.21 -13.18 7.61
C GLU A 58 -17.47 -12.07 8.37
N ALA A 59 -17.05 -12.33 9.60
CA ALA A 59 -16.29 -11.38 10.41
C ALA A 59 -14.95 -10.97 9.74
N GLN A 60 -14.17 -11.94 9.25
CA GLN A 60 -12.92 -11.65 8.54
C GLN A 60 -13.15 -10.93 7.22
N SER A 61 -14.20 -11.30 6.47
CA SER A 61 -14.56 -10.61 5.23
C SER A 61 -14.89 -9.15 5.49
N LYS A 62 -15.64 -8.86 6.57
CA LYS A 62 -15.96 -7.50 6.96
C LYS A 62 -14.71 -6.70 7.34
N GLU A 63 -13.86 -7.25 8.20
CA GLU A 63 -12.60 -6.61 8.61
C GLU A 63 -11.70 -6.30 7.41
N PHE A 64 -11.62 -7.23 6.46
CA PHE A 64 -10.87 -7.05 5.22
C PHE A 64 -11.38 -5.82 4.43
N TRP A 65 -12.69 -5.72 4.22
CA TRP A 65 -13.27 -4.60 3.47
C TRP A 65 -13.15 -3.27 4.21
N GLU A 66 -13.34 -3.26 5.53
CA GLU A 66 -13.13 -2.06 6.35
C GLU A 66 -11.69 -1.53 6.22
N LEU A 67 -10.71 -2.43 6.22
CA LEU A 67 -9.31 -2.07 6.00
C LEU A 67 -9.08 -1.49 4.59
N GLN A 68 -9.64 -2.13 3.55
CA GLN A 68 -9.50 -1.64 2.18
C GLN A 68 -10.12 -0.25 2.02
N GLU A 69 -11.30 -0.01 2.61
CA GLU A 69 -11.94 1.30 2.60
C GLU A 69 -11.12 2.35 3.36
N ALA A 70 -10.51 1.98 4.49
CA ALA A 70 -9.62 2.86 5.23
C ALA A 70 -8.39 3.27 4.40
N ILE A 71 -7.74 2.30 3.73
CA ILE A 71 -6.60 2.57 2.83
C ILE A 71 -7.02 3.47 1.67
N LEU A 72 -8.16 3.17 1.04
CA LEU A 72 -8.68 3.98 -0.08
C LEU A 72 -9.01 5.41 0.37
N LYS A 73 -9.59 5.56 1.56
CA LYS A 73 -9.92 6.87 2.14
C LYS A 73 -8.67 7.68 2.41
N GLU A 74 -7.65 7.06 2.98
CA GLU A 74 -6.41 7.74 3.37
C GLU A 74 -5.57 8.13 2.15
N PHE A 75 -5.35 7.21 1.21
CA PHE A 75 -4.39 7.40 0.12
C PHE A 75 -5.02 7.66 -1.26
N GLY A 76 -6.28 7.28 -1.47
CA GLY A 76 -6.90 7.26 -2.80
C GLY A 76 -7.85 8.40 -3.10
N ARG A 77 -8.32 9.15 -2.10
CA ARG A 77 -9.33 10.21 -2.31
C ARG A 77 -8.76 11.51 -2.84
N ASN A 78 -7.64 11.97 -2.28
CA ASN A 78 -7.13 13.31 -2.55
C ASN A 78 -5.86 13.23 -3.40
N LYS A 79 -5.98 13.67 -4.65
CA LYS A 79 -4.83 13.83 -5.54
C LYS A 79 -4.11 15.14 -5.24
N PRO A 80 -2.79 15.23 -5.46
CA PRO A 80 -2.08 16.50 -5.35
C PRO A 80 -2.69 17.52 -6.31
N GLU A 81 -2.83 18.75 -5.84
CA GLU A 81 -3.33 19.84 -6.68
C GLU A 81 -2.26 20.31 -7.66
N SER A 82 -2.71 20.81 -8.81
CA SER A 82 -1.80 21.48 -9.73
C SER A 82 -1.28 22.76 -9.09
N PRO A 83 0.03 23.01 -9.16
CA PRO A 83 0.62 24.21 -8.59
C PRO A 83 0.10 25.48 -9.28
N ARG A 84 0.07 26.58 -8.53
CA ARG A 84 -0.30 27.89 -9.08
C ARG A 84 0.90 28.81 -9.09
N LEU A 85 1.34 29.15 -10.30
CA LEU A 85 2.50 30.01 -10.53
C LEU A 85 2.06 31.45 -10.79
N HIS A 86 2.74 32.38 -10.15
CA HIS A 86 2.57 33.82 -10.26
C HIS A 86 3.89 34.49 -10.61
N ILE A 87 3.78 35.67 -11.23
CA ILE A 87 4.93 36.53 -11.49
C ILE A 87 5.01 37.53 -10.34
N LYS A 88 6.08 37.48 -9.56
CA LYS A 88 6.29 38.39 -8.43
C LYS A 88 6.84 39.74 -8.88
N GLN A 89 7.86 39.70 -9.74
CA GLN A 89 8.53 40.90 -10.21
C GLN A 89 9.10 40.68 -11.61
N ILE A 90 8.98 41.72 -12.44
CA ILE A 90 9.57 41.80 -13.77
C ILE A 90 10.56 42.96 -13.78
N THR A 91 11.75 42.70 -14.26
CA THR A 91 12.79 43.71 -14.52
C THR A 91 13.21 43.63 -15.98
N GLN A 92 14.04 44.56 -16.44
CA GLN A 92 14.49 44.62 -17.83
C GLN A 92 15.19 43.33 -18.31
N THR A 93 15.86 42.61 -17.43
CA THR A 93 16.66 41.42 -17.79
C THR A 93 16.29 40.16 -17.04
N SER A 94 15.36 40.23 -16.08
CA SER A 94 15.00 39.09 -15.24
C SER A 94 13.54 39.11 -14.77
N VAL A 95 13.01 37.91 -14.54
CA VAL A 95 11.71 37.72 -13.90
C VAL A 95 11.88 36.83 -12.67
N ILE A 96 11.17 37.21 -11.61
CA ILE A 96 11.04 36.46 -10.38
C ILE A 96 9.67 35.78 -10.41
N LEU A 97 9.70 34.45 -10.29
CA LEU A 97 8.50 33.62 -10.22
C LEU A 97 8.27 33.19 -8.77
N GLU A 98 7.00 33.17 -8.38
CA GLU A 98 6.53 32.72 -7.07
C GLU A 98 5.37 31.76 -7.29
N TRP A 99 5.21 30.78 -6.42
CA TRP A 99 4.06 29.88 -6.45
C TRP A 99 3.41 29.78 -5.08
N GLU A 100 2.12 29.46 -5.07
CA GLU A 100 1.41 29.17 -3.83
C GLU A 100 1.95 27.90 -3.17
N PRO A 101 1.85 27.76 -1.82
CA PRO A 101 2.24 26.54 -1.13
C PRO A 101 1.64 25.28 -1.79
N LEU A 102 2.49 24.29 -2.07
CA LEU A 102 2.09 23.09 -2.79
C LEU A 102 1.15 22.22 -1.93
N VAL A 103 -0.05 21.96 -2.43
CA VAL A 103 -1.02 21.07 -1.78
C VAL A 103 -0.84 19.65 -2.32
N LEU A 104 0.02 18.87 -1.65
CA LEU A 104 0.41 17.53 -2.10
C LEU A 104 -0.48 16.41 -1.53
N HIS A 105 -1.28 16.70 -0.50
CA HIS A 105 -2.02 15.70 0.27
C HIS A 105 -1.08 14.59 0.78
N GLN A 106 -1.31 13.32 0.39
CA GLN A 106 -0.46 12.18 0.76
C GLN A 106 0.74 11.97 -0.18
N ALA A 107 0.87 12.75 -1.25
CA ALA A 107 1.98 12.63 -2.17
C ALA A 107 3.27 13.25 -1.58
N LYS A 108 4.41 12.60 -1.84
CA LYS A 108 5.73 13.17 -1.51
C LYS A 108 6.27 13.92 -2.72
N LEU A 109 6.74 15.15 -2.51
CA LEU A 109 7.40 15.91 -3.56
C LEU A 109 8.78 15.30 -3.86
N LYS A 110 8.99 14.85 -5.10
CA LYS A 110 10.30 14.39 -5.56
C LYS A 110 11.16 15.51 -6.10
N ALA A 111 10.59 16.32 -7.00
CA ALA A 111 11.30 17.40 -7.66
C ALA A 111 10.33 18.50 -8.09
N LEU A 112 10.85 19.72 -8.14
CA LEU A 112 10.14 20.90 -8.60
C LEU A 112 10.91 21.48 -9.80
N ASN A 113 10.30 21.39 -10.98
CA ASN A 113 10.92 21.76 -12.26
C ASN A 113 10.14 22.89 -12.93
N ILE A 114 10.85 23.83 -13.54
CA ILE A 114 10.24 24.91 -14.32
C ILE A 114 10.54 24.67 -15.79
N TYR A 115 9.50 24.79 -16.62
CA TYR A 115 9.59 24.68 -18.06
C TYR A 115 9.30 26.02 -18.74
N ARG A 116 10.00 26.30 -19.83
CA ARG A 116 9.75 27.45 -20.70
C ARG A 116 9.66 26.93 -22.13
N ASN A 117 8.54 27.18 -22.81
CA ASN A 117 8.33 26.74 -24.20
C ASN A 117 8.59 25.23 -24.43
N GLY A 118 8.34 24.39 -23.43
CA GLY A 118 8.60 22.94 -23.49
C GLY A 118 10.02 22.51 -23.08
N GLU A 119 10.95 23.45 -22.88
CA GLU A 119 12.30 23.14 -22.41
C GLU A 119 12.42 23.32 -20.89
N ARG A 120 13.10 22.37 -20.25
CA ARG A 120 13.37 22.42 -18.81
C ARG A 120 14.44 23.47 -18.53
N LEU A 121 14.14 24.39 -17.64
CA LEU A 121 15.11 25.36 -17.15
C LEU A 121 16.07 24.67 -16.18
N SER A 122 17.36 24.99 -16.29
CA SER A 122 18.44 24.36 -15.49
C SER A 122 18.40 24.73 -14.01
N GLN A 123 17.63 25.76 -13.63
CA GLN A 123 17.44 26.13 -12.24
C GLN A 123 16.46 25.19 -11.53
N HIS A 124 16.97 24.55 -10.49
CA HIS A 124 16.16 23.76 -9.57
C HIS A 124 15.55 24.67 -8.49
N ALA A 125 14.27 24.49 -8.21
CA ALA A 125 13.62 25.19 -7.11
C ALA A 125 13.97 24.50 -5.77
N PRO A 126 14.61 25.20 -4.82
CA PRO A 126 14.89 24.61 -3.52
C PRO A 126 13.59 24.28 -2.78
N ILE A 127 13.53 23.08 -2.20
CA ILE A 127 12.39 22.60 -1.42
C ILE A 127 12.28 23.47 -0.16
N GLY A 128 11.13 24.10 0.07
CA GLY A 128 10.86 24.97 1.23
C GLY A 128 10.94 26.48 0.96
N ILE A 129 11.31 26.90 -0.24
CA ILE A 129 11.22 28.30 -0.69
C ILE A 129 10.18 28.38 -1.80
N ASN A 130 9.23 29.31 -1.71
CA ASN A 130 8.13 29.44 -2.66
C ASN A 130 8.42 30.40 -3.83
N TYR A 131 9.69 30.77 -4.03
CA TYR A 131 10.11 31.68 -5.10
C TYR A 131 11.47 31.29 -5.66
N ILE A 132 11.68 31.54 -6.95
CA ILE A 132 13.01 31.45 -7.59
C ILE A 132 13.44 32.83 -8.05
N ASN A 133 14.62 33.22 -7.58
CA ASN A 133 15.30 34.40 -8.04
C ASN A 133 16.05 34.05 -9.33
N ARG A 134 15.51 34.55 -10.45
CA ARG A 134 16.25 34.90 -11.68
C ARG A 134 16.21 33.88 -12.82
N LEU A 135 15.19 34.00 -13.66
CA LEU A 135 15.29 33.60 -15.07
C LEU A 135 16.03 34.68 -15.85
N MET A 136 17.26 34.40 -16.32
CA MET A 136 18.03 35.31 -17.19
C MET A 136 17.70 35.07 -18.67
N GLY A 137 17.74 36.13 -19.50
CA GLY A 137 17.51 36.02 -20.95
C GLY A 137 16.04 36.08 -21.38
N LEU A 138 15.29 37.02 -20.78
CA LEU A 138 13.88 37.24 -21.08
C LEU A 138 13.69 38.48 -21.97
N GLU A 139 13.30 38.29 -23.23
CA GLU A 139 12.58 39.32 -23.96
C GLU A 139 11.12 39.38 -23.45
N MET A 140 10.63 40.58 -23.13
CA MET A 140 9.35 40.84 -22.44
C MET A 140 8.09 40.21 -23.08
N LYS A 141 8.16 39.68 -24.30
CA LYS A 141 6.99 39.26 -25.09
C LYS A 141 6.61 37.78 -24.99
N CYS A 142 7.41 36.92 -24.36
CA CYS A 142 7.25 35.45 -24.51
C CYS A 142 6.81 34.66 -23.27
N ILE A 143 6.38 35.29 -22.17
CA ILE A 143 5.85 34.53 -21.02
C ILE A 143 4.36 34.28 -21.22
N LYS A 144 4.01 33.40 -22.17
CA LYS A 144 2.70 32.77 -22.19
C LYS A 144 2.86 31.26 -22.35
N LYS A 145 2.29 30.58 -21.35
CA LYS A 145 1.88 29.17 -21.32
C LYS A 145 2.97 28.16 -20.94
N ASN A 146 2.58 27.36 -19.94
CA ASN A 146 3.03 26.00 -19.65
C ASN A 146 4.23 25.84 -18.71
N VAL A 147 4.05 26.26 -17.45
CA VAL A 147 4.84 25.74 -16.33
C VAL A 147 4.02 24.65 -15.65
N TYR A 148 4.56 23.43 -15.60
CA TYR A 148 3.96 22.29 -14.92
C TYR A 148 4.94 21.74 -13.89
N ILE A 149 4.42 21.36 -12.73
CA ILE A 149 5.19 20.72 -11.66
C ILE A 149 4.86 19.25 -11.70
N GLU A 150 5.87 18.43 -11.91
CA GLU A 150 5.73 16.99 -11.96
C GLU A 150 5.76 16.42 -10.54
N THR A 151 4.59 16.03 -10.04
CA THR A 151 4.45 15.20 -8.85
C THR A 151 4.23 13.77 -9.32
N LYS A 152 5.16 12.86 -8.99
CA LYS A 152 5.08 11.44 -9.32
C LYS A 152 5.48 10.61 -8.13
#